data_AF-A0A3E4UCJ2-F1
#
_entry.id   AF-A0A3E4UCJ2-F1
#
_cell.length_a   1.000
_cell.length_b   1.000
_cell.length_c   1.000
_cell.angle_alpha   90.00
_cell.angle_beta   90.00
_cell.angle_gamma   90.00
#
_symmetry.space_group_name_H-M   'P 1'
#
loop_
_entity.id
_entity.type
_entity.pdbx_description
1 polymer ?
#
loop_
_entity_poly.entity_id
_entity_poly.type
_entity_poly.pdbx_seq_one_letter_code
_entity_poly.pdbx_strand_id
1 'polypeptide(L)'
;MKGKLFGMTAAASIILLSGAILISTAAISAQPVQAAEDHAAGSMQRQVEWGIAPFTSADISVELAEVSFLTAEDYGIEMVWADERIKPNYKVSNGKLTVFTPEHGSLRLRNAESGRFIVYLPKTVELDTVSLKTDLGGIQIADRKINSLQAHCDAGDILLNRVSVQDLKIEQDLGDVGMLDSSVTHSVDVQCSAGEVTVSGNIQGNVNLSVDLGDICFETTAEAAKYQYNLSVDMGTIIVDGSRSEGSRTHQGGPSALTAQSSAGEVEVRFHSANAMGAENAGTDVSYREYAPYGITYVLSRRALYYEGHPVQGFVGRIASNGSRHDWYLNRDTDSGIFLQGRYENGTLTGIDKMTEAQITEIFGADSVK
;
A
#
# COMPACT_ATOMS: atom_id res chain seq x y z
N MET A 1 53.49 22.83 28.54
CA MET A 1 52.32 23.20 29.36
C MET A 1 51.47 24.19 28.57
N LYS A 2 50.20 23.83 28.33
CA LYS A 2 49.04 24.66 27.89
C LYS A 2 49.23 25.39 26.54
N GLY A 3 48.61 25.04 25.40
CA GLY A 3 47.34 24.35 25.14
C GLY A 3 46.22 25.37 24.94
N LYS A 4 45.81 25.64 23.69
CA LYS A 4 44.45 26.08 23.31
C LYS A 4 44.22 25.86 21.81
N LEU A 5 43.28 24.96 21.55
CA LEU A 5 42.75 24.52 20.26
C LEU A 5 41.54 25.40 19.93
N PHE A 6 41.47 25.99 18.73
CA PHE A 6 40.26 26.66 18.24
C PHE A 6 39.38 25.63 17.53
N GLY A 7 38.25 25.29 18.15
CA GLY A 7 37.23 24.41 17.58
C GLY A 7 36.26 25.20 16.70
N MET A 8 36.02 24.70 15.50
CA MET A 8 34.90 25.08 14.64
C MET A 8 33.62 24.51 15.24
N THR A 9 32.66 25.38 15.56
CA THR A 9 31.31 24.99 15.98
C THR A 9 30.47 24.70 14.75
N ALA A 10 30.23 23.41 14.47
CA ALA A 10 29.14 22.97 13.62
C ALA A 10 27.85 22.97 14.46
N ALA A 11 26.84 23.72 14.04
CA ALA A 11 25.50 23.65 14.62
C ALA A 11 24.79 22.42 14.04
N ALA A 12 24.63 21.38 14.86
CA ALA A 12 23.77 20.25 14.57
C ALA A 12 22.34 20.58 15.06
N SER A 13 21.40 20.76 14.13
CA SER A 13 19.97 20.78 14.46
C SER A 13 19.51 19.35 14.72
N ILE A 14 19.24 19.04 15.98
CA ILE A 14 18.64 17.79 16.44
C ILE A 14 17.13 17.89 16.17
N ILE A 15 16.62 17.09 15.24
CA ILE A 15 15.19 16.83 15.10
C ILE A 15 14.83 15.80 16.18
N LEU A 16 14.12 16.23 17.22
CA LEU A 16 13.52 15.36 18.21
C LEU A 16 12.17 14.86 17.67
N LEU A 17 12.13 13.64 17.13
CA LEU A 17 10.87 12.88 17.01
C LEU A 17 10.50 12.37 18.40
N SER A 18 9.58 13.05 19.09
CA SER A 18 8.95 12.55 20.31
C SER A 18 7.54 12.05 19.99
N GLY A 19 7.44 10.80 19.53
CA GLY A 19 6.18 10.04 19.53
C GLY A 19 6.03 9.32 20.87
N ALA A 20 5.39 9.98 21.84
CA ALA A 20 5.04 9.36 23.11
C ALA A 20 3.67 8.66 22.98
N ILE A 21 3.68 7.33 23.09
CA ILE A 21 2.47 6.50 23.23
C ILE A 21 1.86 6.81 24.61
N LEU A 22 0.71 7.47 24.64
CA LEU A 22 -0.10 7.61 25.85
C LEU A 22 -0.91 6.33 26.04
N ILE A 23 -0.42 5.44 26.90
CA ILE A 23 -1.20 4.33 27.44
C ILE A 23 -2.00 4.87 28.63
N SER A 24 -3.30 5.11 28.47
CA SER A 24 -4.17 5.42 29.61
C SER A 24 -4.48 4.12 30.37
N THR A 25 -3.93 3.98 31.58
CA THR A 25 -4.28 2.92 32.51
C THR A 25 -5.59 3.25 33.23
N ALA A 26 -6.67 2.54 32.91
CA ALA A 26 -7.84 2.43 33.79
C ALA A 26 -7.80 1.06 34.47
N ALA A 27 -7.51 1.06 35.77
CA ALA A 27 -7.55 -0.13 36.61
C ALA A 27 -9.00 -0.57 36.83
N ILE A 28 -9.37 -1.76 36.37
CA ILE A 28 -10.58 -2.46 36.79
C ILE A 28 -10.19 -3.82 37.35
N SER A 29 -10.73 -4.09 38.54
CA SER A 29 -10.41 -5.17 39.47
C SER A 29 -10.42 -6.58 38.86
N ALA A 30 -9.42 -7.38 39.27
CA ALA A 30 -9.34 -8.80 38.99
C ALA A 30 -10.53 -9.58 39.60
N GLN A 31 -11.35 -10.18 38.73
CA GLN A 31 -12.08 -11.41 39.03
C GLN A 31 -11.61 -12.48 38.03
N PRO A 32 -11.45 -13.75 38.46
CA PRO A 32 -10.95 -14.79 37.59
C PRO A 32 -12.05 -15.15 36.57
N VAL A 33 -11.86 -14.75 35.32
CA VAL A 33 -12.68 -15.24 34.22
C VAL A 33 -12.21 -16.67 33.95
N GLN A 34 -13.10 -17.63 34.21
CA GLN A 34 -12.95 -19.04 33.83
C GLN A 34 -12.49 -19.14 32.37
N ALA A 35 -11.54 -20.04 32.12
CA ALA A 35 -11.06 -20.39 30.79
C ALA A 35 -12.26 -20.62 29.85
N ALA A 36 -12.48 -19.65 28.96
CA ALA A 36 -13.37 -19.83 27.83
C ALA A 36 -12.64 -20.73 26.85
N GLU A 37 -13.34 -21.78 26.45
CA GLU A 37 -12.85 -22.90 25.65
C GLU A 37 -12.15 -22.41 24.37
N ASP A 38 -11.03 -23.07 24.09
CA ASP A 38 -10.20 -22.94 22.90
C ASP A 38 -11.05 -23.28 21.67
N HIS A 39 -11.55 -22.26 20.97
CA HIS A 39 -12.25 -22.39 19.70
C HIS A 39 -11.32 -21.94 18.58
N ALA A 40 -10.99 -22.89 17.70
CA ALA A 40 -10.03 -22.77 16.60
C ALA A 40 -10.15 -21.44 15.82
N ALA A 41 -9.01 -20.78 15.61
CA ALA A 41 -8.86 -19.76 14.56
C ALA A 41 -9.38 -20.33 13.23
N GLY A 42 -10.33 -19.64 12.59
CA GLY A 42 -10.86 -20.06 11.29
C GLY A 42 -9.72 -20.09 10.28
N SER A 43 -9.44 -21.24 9.67
CA SER A 43 -8.41 -21.36 8.64
C SER A 43 -8.78 -20.50 7.43
N MET A 44 -7.92 -19.55 7.06
CA MET A 44 -8.07 -18.77 5.82
C MET A 44 -8.29 -19.70 4.62
N GLN A 45 -9.33 -19.43 3.85
CA GLN A 45 -9.61 -20.08 2.58
C GLN A 45 -8.95 -19.30 1.44
N ARG A 46 -8.58 -20.00 0.36
CA ARG A 46 -7.96 -19.39 -0.82
C ARG A 46 -8.52 -20.00 -2.10
N GLN A 47 -8.78 -19.15 -3.10
CA GLN A 47 -9.14 -19.54 -4.45
C GLN A 47 -8.36 -18.69 -5.45
N VAL A 48 -7.81 -19.34 -6.47
CA VAL A 48 -7.12 -18.68 -7.59
C VAL A 48 -7.73 -19.16 -8.88
N GLU A 49 -7.95 -18.23 -9.80
CA GLU A 49 -8.43 -18.54 -11.14
C GLU A 49 -7.65 -17.74 -12.18
N TRP A 50 -7.17 -18.45 -13.20
CA TRP A 50 -6.42 -17.90 -14.32
C TRP A 50 -7.21 -18.09 -15.61
N GLY A 51 -6.92 -17.28 -16.63
CA GLY A 51 -7.61 -17.34 -17.92
C GLY A 51 -9.05 -16.84 -17.85
N ILE A 52 -9.36 -15.97 -16.89
CA ILE A 52 -10.66 -15.28 -16.86
C ILE A 52 -10.78 -14.39 -18.11
N ALA A 53 -12.02 -14.09 -18.51
CA ALA A 53 -12.22 -13.27 -19.70
C ALA A 53 -11.51 -11.90 -19.58
N PRO A 54 -10.91 -11.38 -20.68
CA PRO A 54 -10.28 -10.07 -20.67
C PRO A 54 -11.23 -8.94 -20.28
N PHE A 55 -10.70 -7.93 -19.60
CA PHE A 55 -11.42 -6.72 -19.23
C PHE A 55 -10.51 -5.49 -19.31
N THR A 56 -11.13 -4.33 -19.51
CA THR A 56 -10.50 -2.99 -19.36
C THR A 56 -11.17 -2.16 -18.29
N SER A 57 -12.32 -2.60 -17.74
CA SER A 57 -12.99 -1.97 -16.61
C SER A 57 -13.05 -2.88 -15.39
N ALA A 58 -12.96 -2.32 -14.19
CA ALA A 58 -13.12 -3.05 -12.93
C ALA A 58 -14.02 -2.27 -11.95
N ASP A 59 -14.88 -2.99 -11.25
CA ASP A 59 -15.78 -2.49 -10.21
C ASP A 59 -15.78 -3.49 -9.07
N ILE A 60 -15.05 -3.17 -8.02
CA ILE A 60 -14.71 -4.08 -6.92
C ILE A 60 -15.19 -3.44 -5.63
N SER A 61 -16.14 -4.07 -4.96
CA SER A 61 -16.70 -3.62 -3.69
C SER A 61 -16.64 -4.74 -2.67
N VAL A 62 -15.67 -4.70 -1.76
CA VAL A 62 -15.46 -5.76 -0.76
C VAL A 62 -15.61 -5.21 0.66
N GLU A 63 -16.01 -6.04 1.62
CA GLU A 63 -16.21 -5.58 3.00
C GLU A 63 -14.90 -5.58 3.82
N LEU A 64 -14.17 -6.69 3.79
CA LEU A 64 -13.03 -6.96 4.66
C LEU A 64 -11.90 -7.62 3.85
N ALA A 65 -11.25 -6.86 2.96
CA ALA A 65 -10.14 -7.36 2.16
C ALA A 65 -9.24 -6.25 1.59
N GLU A 66 -7.94 -6.53 1.55
CA GLU A 66 -6.98 -5.77 0.75
C GLU A 66 -7.25 -6.00 -0.75
N VAL A 67 -7.31 -4.94 -1.56
CA VAL A 67 -7.52 -5.03 -3.01
C VAL A 67 -6.26 -4.65 -3.76
N SER A 68 -5.63 -5.61 -4.45
CA SER A 68 -4.37 -5.39 -5.16
C SER A 68 -4.46 -5.63 -6.67
N PHE A 69 -3.78 -4.82 -7.48
CA PHE A 69 -3.59 -5.06 -8.92
C PHE A 69 -2.13 -5.41 -9.20
N LEU A 70 -1.89 -6.63 -9.70
CA LEU A 70 -0.56 -7.14 -10.03
C LEU A 70 -0.41 -7.45 -11.51
N THR A 71 0.78 -7.19 -12.03
CA THR A 71 1.14 -7.55 -13.42
C THR A 71 1.35 -9.07 -13.52
N ALA A 72 0.75 -9.70 -14.53
CA ALA A 72 0.95 -11.10 -14.88
C ALA A 72 1.00 -11.29 -16.41
N GLU A 73 1.22 -12.51 -16.89
CA GLU A 73 1.17 -12.81 -18.33
C GLU A 73 -0.25 -12.88 -18.89
N ASP A 74 -1.22 -13.23 -18.04
CA ASP A 74 -2.62 -13.39 -18.41
C ASP A 74 -3.54 -12.82 -17.32
N TYR A 75 -4.83 -12.73 -17.64
CA TYR A 75 -5.86 -12.31 -16.71
C TYR A 75 -6.13 -13.39 -15.65
N GLY A 76 -6.24 -12.97 -14.40
CA GLY A 76 -6.56 -13.86 -13.29
C GLY A 76 -7.03 -13.11 -12.05
N ILE A 77 -7.51 -13.88 -11.08
CA ILE A 77 -7.87 -13.36 -9.76
C ILE A 77 -7.40 -14.31 -8.66
N GLU A 78 -7.14 -13.76 -7.48
CA GLU A 78 -6.95 -14.52 -6.26
C GLU A 78 -7.80 -13.94 -5.13
N MET A 79 -8.51 -14.81 -4.44
CA MET A 79 -9.39 -14.48 -3.32
C MET A 79 -8.90 -15.23 -2.09
N VAL A 80 -8.74 -14.53 -0.98
CA VAL A 80 -8.44 -15.10 0.34
C VAL A 80 -9.46 -14.56 1.33
N TRP A 81 -10.11 -15.43 2.11
CA TRP A 81 -11.15 -15.03 3.06
C TRP A 81 -11.18 -15.93 4.29
N ALA A 82 -11.58 -15.38 5.44
CA ALA A 82 -11.71 -16.11 6.69
C ALA A 82 -13.13 -16.68 6.92
N ASP A 83 -14.15 -15.99 6.39
CA ASP A 83 -15.56 -16.29 6.63
C ASP A 83 -16.31 -16.30 5.28
N GLU A 84 -17.11 -17.34 5.03
CA GLU A 84 -17.84 -17.50 3.75
C GLU A 84 -18.80 -16.33 3.46
N ARG A 85 -19.27 -15.60 4.48
CA ARG A 85 -20.13 -14.41 4.30
C ARG A 85 -19.42 -13.26 3.60
N ILE A 86 -18.10 -13.17 3.75
CA ILE A 86 -17.25 -12.15 3.14
C ILE A 86 -16.45 -12.71 1.95
N LYS A 87 -16.73 -13.95 1.52
CA LYS A 87 -16.12 -14.49 0.30
C LYS A 87 -16.53 -13.62 -0.90
N PRO A 88 -15.57 -13.00 -1.62
CA PRO A 88 -15.91 -12.22 -2.79
C PRO A 88 -16.53 -13.12 -3.88
N ASN A 89 -17.60 -12.64 -4.50
CA ASN A 89 -18.10 -13.18 -5.76
C ASN A 89 -17.63 -12.29 -6.89
N TYR A 90 -17.41 -12.88 -8.06
CA TYR A 90 -16.97 -12.12 -9.22
C TYR A 90 -17.65 -12.57 -10.51
N LYS A 91 -17.67 -11.67 -11.49
CA LYS A 91 -18.11 -11.93 -12.85
C LYS A 91 -17.35 -11.02 -13.81
N VAL A 92 -16.91 -11.58 -14.94
CA VAL A 92 -16.50 -10.77 -16.09
C VAL A 92 -17.61 -10.78 -17.13
N SER A 93 -18.09 -9.60 -17.52
CA SER A 93 -19.03 -9.47 -18.63
C SER A 93 -18.85 -8.13 -19.33
N ASN A 94 -18.97 -8.13 -20.67
CA ASN A 94 -18.81 -6.93 -21.50
C ASN A 94 -17.50 -6.17 -21.23
N GLY A 95 -16.40 -6.88 -21.02
CA GLY A 95 -15.09 -6.28 -20.75
C GLY A 95 -14.96 -5.60 -19.38
N LYS A 96 -15.89 -5.88 -18.44
CA LYS A 96 -15.87 -5.38 -17.07
C LYS A 96 -15.79 -6.52 -16.07
N LEU A 97 -14.80 -6.47 -15.17
CA LEU A 97 -14.73 -7.27 -13.95
C LEU A 97 -15.62 -6.62 -12.87
N THR A 98 -16.58 -7.35 -12.36
CA THR A 98 -17.42 -6.94 -11.22
C THR A 98 -17.17 -7.90 -10.07
N VAL A 99 -16.88 -7.37 -8.89
CA VAL A 99 -16.58 -8.12 -7.67
C VAL A 99 -17.39 -7.52 -6.52
N PHE A 100 -18.05 -8.35 -5.73
CA PHE A 100 -18.78 -7.90 -4.56
C PHE A 100 -18.81 -8.94 -3.44
N THR A 101 -18.85 -8.49 -2.19
CA THR A 101 -19.19 -9.34 -1.05
C THR A 101 -20.71 -9.45 -0.88
N PRO A 102 -21.27 -10.65 -0.59
CA PRO A 102 -22.73 -10.82 -0.46
C PRO A 102 -23.38 -10.03 0.67
N GLU A 103 -22.69 -9.90 1.81
CA GLU A 103 -23.17 -9.17 2.99
C GLU A 103 -22.36 -7.87 3.16
N HIS A 104 -23.07 -6.78 3.50
CA HIS A 104 -22.52 -5.45 3.76
C HIS A 104 -23.03 -4.86 5.09
N GLY A 105 -22.16 -4.16 5.82
CA GLY A 105 -22.46 -3.30 6.97
C GLY A 105 -22.86 -3.99 8.28
N SER A 106 -23.87 -4.88 8.28
CA SER A 106 -24.42 -5.46 9.52
C SER A 106 -23.72 -6.73 10.00
N LEU A 107 -22.46 -6.88 9.63
CA LEU A 107 -21.68 -8.05 9.94
C LEU A 107 -21.23 -7.97 11.40
N ARG A 108 -21.86 -8.78 12.28
CA ARG A 108 -21.35 -9.02 13.65
C ARG A 108 -20.09 -9.89 13.60
N LEU A 109 -19.08 -9.44 12.86
CA LEU A 109 -17.78 -10.09 12.77
C LEU A 109 -17.07 -9.88 14.09
N ARG A 110 -17.17 -10.87 14.97
CA ARG A 110 -16.26 -10.99 16.11
C ARG A 110 -15.05 -11.77 15.62
N ASN A 111 -13.88 -11.14 15.64
CA ASN A 111 -12.58 -11.77 15.35
C ASN A 111 -12.44 -12.30 13.91
N ALA A 112 -12.99 -11.61 12.90
CA ALA A 112 -12.73 -11.97 11.51
C ALA A 112 -11.36 -11.43 11.05
N GLU A 113 -10.54 -12.29 10.47
CA GLU A 113 -9.26 -11.90 9.88
C GLU A 113 -9.47 -11.24 8.51
N SER A 114 -8.64 -10.26 8.18
CA SER A 114 -8.74 -9.53 6.90
C SER A 114 -8.41 -10.42 5.71
N GLY A 115 -9.26 -10.40 4.69
CA GLY A 115 -9.06 -11.13 3.44
C GLY A 115 -8.14 -10.41 2.45
N ARG A 116 -8.08 -10.94 1.23
CA ARG A 116 -7.37 -10.33 0.10
C ARG A 116 -8.08 -10.63 -1.22
N PHE A 117 -8.12 -9.64 -2.09
CA PHE A 117 -8.56 -9.77 -3.48
C PHE A 117 -7.48 -9.23 -4.43
N ILE A 118 -6.80 -10.11 -5.14
CA ILE A 118 -5.79 -9.75 -6.14
C ILE A 118 -6.37 -9.88 -7.53
N VAL A 119 -6.17 -8.84 -8.35
CA VAL A 119 -6.40 -8.85 -9.79
C VAL A 119 -5.06 -9.00 -10.50
N TYR A 120 -4.95 -10.01 -11.35
CA TYR A 120 -3.81 -10.22 -12.24
C TYR A 120 -4.18 -9.82 -13.67
N LEU A 121 -3.31 -9.05 -14.34
CA LEU A 121 -3.50 -8.65 -15.73
C LEU A 121 -2.18 -8.33 -16.45
N PRO A 122 -2.14 -8.44 -17.79
CA PRO A 122 -0.95 -8.06 -18.56
C PRO A 122 -0.57 -6.59 -18.41
N LYS A 123 0.74 -6.31 -18.30
CA LYS A 123 1.28 -4.94 -18.19
C LYS A 123 0.85 -4.03 -19.35
N THR A 124 0.63 -4.60 -20.53
CA THR A 124 0.29 -3.86 -21.74
C THR A 124 -1.16 -3.39 -21.78
N VAL A 125 -2.02 -3.92 -20.90
CA VAL A 125 -3.42 -3.50 -20.83
C VAL A 125 -3.47 -2.09 -20.28
N GLU A 126 -4.28 -1.22 -20.88
CA GLU A 126 -4.65 0.07 -20.30
C GLU A 126 -6.09 -0.08 -19.81
N LEU A 127 -6.35 0.33 -18.57
CA LEU A 127 -7.69 0.22 -17.97
C LEU A 127 -8.47 1.51 -18.26
N ASP A 128 -9.73 1.36 -18.65
CA ASP A 128 -10.61 2.49 -18.92
C ASP A 128 -11.18 3.06 -17.63
N THR A 129 -11.78 2.21 -16.80
CA THR A 129 -12.42 2.63 -15.55
C THR A 129 -12.17 1.64 -14.44
N VAL A 130 -11.71 2.12 -13.29
CA VAL A 130 -11.50 1.31 -12.09
C VAL A 130 -12.22 1.98 -10.94
N SER A 131 -13.19 1.28 -10.35
CA SER A 131 -13.94 1.71 -9.18
C SER A 131 -13.71 0.70 -8.06
N LEU A 132 -13.12 1.15 -6.96
CA LEU A 132 -12.74 0.31 -5.83
C LEU A 132 -13.41 0.82 -4.57
N LYS A 133 -14.05 -0.08 -3.84
CA LYS A 133 -14.61 0.18 -2.52
C LYS A 133 -14.20 -0.93 -1.56
N THR A 134 -13.65 -0.54 -0.42
CA THR A 134 -13.39 -1.44 0.70
C THR A 134 -13.75 -0.75 2.02
N ASP A 135 -14.50 -1.42 2.89
CA ASP A 135 -14.83 -0.82 4.19
C ASP A 135 -13.63 -1.04 5.14
N LEU A 136 -13.07 -2.26 5.19
CA LEU A 136 -11.90 -2.59 5.98
C LEU A 136 -10.86 -3.34 5.15
N GLY A 137 -9.69 -2.76 4.98
CA GLY A 137 -8.64 -3.25 4.09
C GLY A 137 -8.17 -2.14 3.18
N GLY A 138 -6.91 -2.17 2.74
CA GLY A 138 -6.35 -1.16 1.87
C GLY A 138 -6.65 -1.40 0.40
N ILE A 139 -6.12 -0.49 -0.41
CA ILE A 139 -6.10 -0.61 -1.86
C ILE A 139 -4.68 -0.40 -2.35
N GLN A 140 -4.20 -1.33 -3.17
CA GLN A 140 -2.88 -1.23 -3.78
C GLN A 140 -2.89 -1.40 -5.31
N ILE A 141 -2.38 -0.40 -6.02
CA ILE A 141 -2.20 -0.46 -7.48
C ILE A 141 -0.78 -0.06 -7.84
N ALA A 142 -0.11 -0.91 -8.62
CA ALA A 142 1.24 -0.61 -9.10
C ALA A 142 1.41 -0.85 -10.61
N ASP A 143 2.21 0.02 -11.26
CA ASP A 143 2.63 -0.13 -12.66
C ASP A 143 1.46 -0.19 -13.66
N ARG A 144 0.44 0.67 -13.46
CA ARG A 144 -0.77 0.70 -14.28
C ARG A 144 -1.01 2.02 -15.00
N LYS A 145 -1.60 1.89 -16.19
CA LYS A 145 -2.23 3.00 -16.90
C LYS A 145 -3.74 2.84 -16.78
N ILE A 146 -4.39 3.85 -16.26
CA ILE A 146 -5.82 3.85 -15.97
C ILE A 146 -6.39 5.18 -16.46
N ASN A 147 -7.48 5.21 -17.23
CA ASN A 147 -8.06 6.48 -17.64
C ASN A 147 -8.75 7.16 -16.45
N SER A 148 -9.69 6.47 -15.80
CA SER A 148 -10.39 6.96 -14.60
C SER A 148 -10.30 5.98 -13.44
N LEU A 149 -9.81 6.44 -12.29
CA LEU A 149 -9.71 5.68 -11.05
C LEU A 149 -10.51 6.37 -9.94
N GLN A 150 -11.43 5.62 -9.33
CA GLN A 150 -12.17 6.00 -8.14
C GLN A 150 -11.89 4.96 -7.03
N ALA A 151 -11.47 5.41 -5.85
CA ALA A 151 -11.20 4.56 -4.71
C ALA A 151 -11.90 5.11 -3.45
N HIS A 152 -12.56 4.22 -2.71
CA HIS A 152 -13.21 4.52 -1.44
C HIS A 152 -12.76 3.50 -0.39
N CYS A 153 -12.24 3.98 0.74
CA CYS A 153 -11.71 3.15 1.82
C CYS A 153 -12.13 3.69 3.19
N ASP A 154 -12.95 2.97 3.96
CA ASP A 154 -13.34 3.48 5.29
C ASP A 154 -12.16 3.34 6.27
N ALA A 155 -11.51 2.18 6.35
CA ALA A 155 -10.27 2.03 7.10
C ALA A 155 -9.24 1.09 6.44
N GLY A 156 -8.05 1.63 6.20
CA GLY A 156 -6.96 1.00 5.47
C GLY A 156 -6.12 2.05 4.77
N ASP A 157 -4.99 1.64 4.18
CA ASP A 157 -4.14 2.55 3.41
C ASP A 157 -4.45 2.41 1.91
N ILE A 158 -4.45 3.52 1.17
CA ILE A 158 -4.53 3.51 -0.29
C ILE A 158 -3.15 3.85 -0.87
N LEU A 159 -2.56 2.92 -1.63
CA LEU A 159 -1.25 3.09 -2.26
C LEU A 159 -1.30 2.91 -3.78
N LEU A 160 -1.11 4.01 -4.50
CA LEU A 160 -0.95 4.06 -5.95
C LEU A 160 0.52 4.34 -6.28
N ASN A 161 1.20 3.41 -6.96
CA ASN A 161 2.62 3.52 -7.24
C ASN A 161 2.93 3.33 -8.74
N ARG A 162 3.61 4.28 -9.37
CA ARG A 162 3.85 4.28 -10.83
C ARG A 162 2.56 4.07 -11.62
N VAL A 163 1.51 4.77 -11.21
CA VAL A 163 0.22 4.78 -11.89
C VAL A 163 0.15 6.02 -12.78
N SER A 164 -0.16 5.81 -14.06
CA SER A 164 -0.56 6.90 -14.96
C SER A 164 -2.07 6.96 -15.01
N VAL A 165 -2.64 8.07 -14.54
CA VAL A 165 -4.08 8.28 -14.48
C VAL A 165 -4.49 9.58 -15.18
N GLN A 166 -5.66 9.63 -15.82
CA GLN A 166 -6.19 10.92 -16.29
C GLN A 166 -6.97 11.61 -15.18
N ASP A 167 -7.95 10.90 -14.60
CA ASP A 167 -8.82 11.37 -13.54
C ASP A 167 -8.75 10.44 -12.32
N LEU A 168 -8.35 10.99 -11.17
CA LEU A 168 -8.26 10.29 -9.90
C LEU A 168 -9.21 10.90 -8.88
N LYS A 169 -10.03 10.05 -8.25
CA LYS A 169 -10.82 10.41 -7.07
C LYS A 169 -10.59 9.41 -5.94
N ILE A 170 -10.29 9.90 -4.74
CA ILE A 170 -10.09 9.10 -3.53
C ILE A 170 -10.91 9.70 -2.39
N GLU A 171 -11.68 8.86 -1.71
CA GLU A 171 -12.38 9.18 -0.47
C GLU A 171 -11.94 8.17 0.60
N GLN A 172 -11.39 8.65 1.71
CA GLN A 172 -10.90 7.81 2.80
C GLN A 172 -11.32 8.36 4.17
N ASP A 173 -11.72 7.49 5.08
CA ASP A 173 -12.02 7.91 6.44
C ASP A 173 -10.80 7.79 7.36
N LEU A 174 -10.18 6.61 7.44
CA LEU A 174 -9.04 6.36 8.34
C LEU A 174 -7.90 5.60 7.66
N GLY A 175 -6.72 6.23 7.59
CA GLY A 175 -5.50 5.65 7.07
C GLY A 175 -4.73 6.64 6.20
N ASP A 176 -3.67 6.19 5.55
CA ASP A 176 -2.84 7.05 4.70
C ASP A 176 -3.18 6.88 3.22
N VAL A 177 -3.11 7.97 2.45
CA VAL A 177 -3.20 7.93 0.98
C VAL A 177 -1.83 8.27 0.40
N GLY A 178 -1.24 7.35 -0.35
CA GLY A 178 0.01 7.54 -1.07
C GLY A 178 -0.16 7.37 -2.58
N MET A 179 0.01 8.44 -3.35
CA MET A 179 0.21 8.38 -4.79
C MET A 179 1.68 8.72 -5.08
N LEU A 180 2.49 7.71 -5.39
CA LEU A 180 3.95 7.82 -5.47
C LEU A 180 4.46 7.55 -6.89
N ASP A 181 5.46 8.31 -7.31
CA ASP A 181 6.13 8.16 -8.61
C ASP A 181 5.14 8.05 -9.78
N SER A 182 4.05 8.79 -9.70
CA SER A 182 2.88 8.59 -10.56
C SER A 182 2.65 9.82 -11.46
N SER A 183 1.73 9.71 -12.42
CA SER A 183 1.42 10.81 -13.33
C SER A 183 -0.07 11.04 -13.45
N VAL A 184 -0.50 12.30 -13.35
CA VAL A 184 -1.88 12.74 -13.66
C VAL A 184 -1.86 13.73 -14.80
N THR A 185 -2.79 13.59 -15.75
CA THR A 185 -2.91 14.52 -16.87
C THR A 185 -4.11 15.46 -16.80
N HIS A 186 -5.12 15.18 -15.98
CA HIS A 186 -6.35 15.97 -15.94
C HIS A 186 -6.80 16.37 -14.54
N SER A 187 -7.12 15.42 -13.64
CA SER A 187 -7.60 15.78 -12.29
C SER A 187 -7.23 14.80 -11.19
N VAL A 188 -7.05 15.35 -9.98
CA VAL A 188 -6.91 14.64 -8.70
C VAL A 188 -7.86 15.27 -7.69
N ASP A 189 -8.68 14.45 -7.04
CA ASP A 189 -9.53 14.84 -5.91
C ASP A 189 -9.36 13.80 -4.78
N VAL A 190 -8.72 14.20 -3.68
CA VAL A 190 -8.47 13.34 -2.51
C VAL A 190 -9.09 13.97 -1.28
N GLN A 191 -9.97 13.23 -0.62
CA GLN A 191 -10.59 13.61 0.65
C GLN A 191 -10.26 12.54 1.69
N CYS A 192 -9.64 12.94 2.80
CA CYS A 192 -9.28 12.03 3.89
C CYS A 192 -9.73 12.60 5.24
N SER A 193 -10.50 11.84 6.02
CA SER A 193 -10.92 12.33 7.34
C SER A 193 -9.76 12.33 8.34
N ALA A 194 -8.98 11.24 8.43
CA ALA A 194 -7.81 11.19 9.30
C ALA A 194 -6.66 10.35 8.72
N GLY A 195 -5.48 10.95 8.59
CA GLY A 195 -4.24 10.32 8.12
C GLY A 195 -3.39 11.25 7.26
N GLU A 196 -2.34 10.72 6.64
CA GLU A 196 -1.43 11.47 5.77
C GLU A 196 -1.80 11.29 4.28
N VAL A 197 -1.84 12.40 3.52
CA VAL A 197 -2.03 12.38 2.07
C VAL A 197 -0.73 12.80 1.38
N THR A 198 -0.06 11.86 0.72
CA THR A 198 1.11 12.12 -0.12
C THR A 198 0.77 11.96 -1.60
N VAL A 199 1.02 13.00 -2.40
CA VAL A 199 0.90 12.96 -3.87
C VAL A 199 2.23 13.41 -4.48
N SER A 200 2.90 12.49 -5.17
CA SER A 200 4.22 12.67 -5.74
C SER A 200 4.30 12.24 -7.22
N GLY A 201 4.81 13.13 -8.07
CA GLY A 201 5.21 12.79 -9.44
C GLY A 201 4.98 13.88 -10.49
N ASN A 202 4.53 13.51 -11.69
CA ASN A 202 4.16 14.45 -12.77
C ASN A 202 2.65 14.70 -12.75
N ILE A 203 2.20 15.68 -11.97
CA ILE A 203 0.78 15.84 -11.62
C ILE A 203 0.22 17.11 -12.26
N GLN A 204 -0.56 17.00 -13.33
CA GLN A 204 -1.06 18.14 -14.10
C GLN A 204 -2.57 18.33 -13.93
N GLY A 205 -3.05 19.53 -14.29
CA GLY A 205 -4.47 19.86 -14.27
C GLY A 205 -4.95 20.33 -12.91
N ASN A 206 -6.15 19.90 -12.49
CA ASN A 206 -6.78 20.34 -11.24
C ASN A 206 -6.51 19.34 -10.12
N VAL A 207 -5.85 19.76 -9.05
CA VAL A 207 -5.50 18.95 -7.88
C VAL A 207 -6.18 19.52 -6.66
N ASN A 208 -7.06 18.76 -6.03
CA ASN A 208 -7.73 19.10 -4.77
C ASN A 208 -7.37 18.04 -3.73
N LEU A 209 -6.72 18.45 -2.65
CA LEU A 209 -6.33 17.59 -1.53
C LEU A 209 -6.93 18.17 -0.25
N SER A 210 -7.73 17.39 0.47
CA SER A 210 -8.37 17.81 1.71
C SER A 210 -8.18 16.76 2.78
N VAL A 211 -7.66 17.17 3.94
CA VAL A 211 -7.51 16.32 5.11
C VAL A 211 -8.11 17.03 6.32
N ASP A 212 -8.98 16.37 7.08
CA ASP A 212 -9.48 17.00 8.31
C ASP A 212 -8.40 16.94 9.40
N LEU A 213 -7.88 15.75 9.70
CA LEU A 213 -6.83 15.56 10.71
C LEU A 213 -5.62 14.84 10.12
N GLY A 214 -4.55 15.58 9.87
CA GLY A 214 -3.30 15.04 9.34
C GLY A 214 -2.64 15.94 8.31
N ASP A 215 -1.59 15.39 7.70
CA ASP A 215 -0.66 16.15 6.88
C ASP A 215 -0.90 15.90 5.38
N ILE A 216 -0.65 16.93 4.57
CA ILE A 216 -0.64 16.84 3.11
C ILE A 216 0.78 17.11 2.62
N CYS A 217 1.33 16.18 1.86
CA CYS A 217 2.59 16.34 1.15
C CYS A 217 2.36 16.27 -0.37
N PHE A 218 2.57 17.37 -1.06
CA PHE A 218 2.53 17.45 -2.52
C PHE A 218 3.93 17.67 -3.08
N GLU A 219 4.44 16.72 -3.85
CA GLU A 219 5.73 16.81 -4.51
C GLU A 219 5.56 16.67 -6.02
N THR A 220 6.14 17.59 -6.80
CA THR A 220 6.06 17.49 -8.25
C THR A 220 7.38 17.75 -8.96
N THR A 221 7.56 17.04 -10.08
CA THR A 221 8.66 17.26 -11.03
C THR A 221 8.59 18.62 -11.72
N ALA A 222 7.41 19.23 -11.78
CA ALA A 222 7.18 20.49 -12.46
C ALA A 222 7.63 21.70 -11.62
N GLU A 223 8.05 22.75 -12.31
CA GLU A 223 8.45 24.02 -11.68
C GLU A 223 7.25 24.76 -11.10
N ALA A 224 7.45 25.54 -10.04
CA ALA A 224 6.40 26.32 -9.38
C ALA A 224 5.61 27.22 -10.34
N ALA A 225 6.26 27.78 -11.37
CA ALA A 225 5.61 28.62 -12.39
C ALA A 225 4.55 27.89 -13.24
N LYS A 226 4.44 26.56 -13.12
CA LYS A 226 3.38 25.76 -13.76
C LYS A 226 2.10 25.66 -12.92
N TYR A 227 2.10 26.14 -11.68
CA TYR A 227 0.97 26.03 -10.77
C TYR A 227 0.50 27.36 -10.24
N GLN A 228 -0.80 27.54 -10.32
CA GLN A 228 -1.49 28.37 -9.34
C GLN A 228 -1.83 27.49 -8.14
N TYR A 229 -1.75 28.02 -6.93
CA TYR A 229 -2.08 27.26 -5.74
C TYR A 229 -2.83 28.08 -4.69
N ASN A 230 -3.69 27.38 -3.95
CA ASN A 230 -4.40 27.87 -2.78
C ASN A 230 -4.24 26.85 -1.65
N LEU A 231 -3.42 27.19 -0.67
CA LEU A 231 -3.06 26.33 0.46
C LEU A 231 -3.66 26.92 1.73
N SER A 232 -4.26 26.09 2.56
CA SER A 232 -4.77 26.55 3.87
C SER A 232 -4.60 25.50 4.97
N VAL A 233 -4.33 25.99 6.17
CA VAL A 233 -4.36 25.24 7.41
C VAL A 233 -5.11 26.03 8.48
N ASP A 234 -6.06 25.41 9.16
CA ASP A 234 -6.73 26.07 10.29
C ASP A 234 -5.85 26.00 11.54
N MET A 235 -5.27 24.83 11.81
CA MET A 235 -4.33 24.60 12.90
C MET A 235 -3.06 23.87 12.43
N GLY A 236 -2.03 24.63 12.07
CA GLY A 236 -0.72 24.07 11.76
C GLY A 236 0.11 24.96 10.85
N THR A 237 0.89 24.35 9.95
CA THR A 237 1.88 25.06 9.14
C THR A 237 1.72 24.75 7.65
N ILE A 238 1.98 25.73 6.80
CA ILE A 238 2.16 25.56 5.36
C ILE A 238 3.65 25.71 5.06
N ILE A 239 4.23 24.77 4.32
CA ILE A 239 5.61 24.82 3.84
C ILE A 239 5.60 24.76 2.31
N VAL A 240 6.17 25.76 1.63
CA VAL A 240 6.39 25.70 0.18
C VAL A 240 7.86 25.92 -0.10
N ASP A 241 8.51 24.92 -0.68
CA ASP A 241 9.95 24.88 -0.96
C ASP A 241 10.79 25.33 0.26
N GLY A 242 10.44 24.81 1.44
CA GLY A 242 11.09 25.10 2.72
C GLY A 242 10.70 26.43 3.40
N SER A 243 9.94 27.30 2.72
CA SER A 243 9.43 28.56 3.28
C SER A 243 8.11 28.34 4.03
N ARG A 244 8.10 28.70 5.32
CA ARG A 244 6.97 28.50 6.24
C ARG A 244 5.97 29.66 6.25
N SER A 245 4.69 29.34 6.41
CA SER A 245 3.57 30.27 6.60
C SER A 245 2.47 29.62 7.44
N GLU A 246 1.56 30.43 7.99
CA GLU A 246 0.39 29.98 8.76
C GLU A 246 -0.90 30.45 8.07
N GLY A 247 -2.04 29.81 8.38
CA GLY A 247 -3.35 30.21 7.88
C GLY A 247 -3.55 29.88 6.40
N SER A 248 -3.16 30.78 5.50
CA SER A 248 -3.31 30.55 4.06
C SER A 248 -2.14 31.10 3.24
N ARG A 249 -1.89 30.47 2.09
CA ARG A 249 -0.88 30.90 1.12
C ARG A 249 -1.39 30.67 -0.30
N THR A 250 -1.28 31.70 -1.14
CA THR A 250 -1.74 31.63 -2.52
C THR A 250 -0.65 32.05 -3.52
N HIS A 251 -0.75 31.53 -4.74
CA HIS A 251 0.03 31.94 -5.91
C HIS A 251 -0.87 31.86 -7.14
N GLN A 252 -0.69 32.78 -8.07
CA GLN A 252 -1.50 32.90 -9.28
C GLN A 252 -0.65 32.71 -10.53
N GLY A 253 -1.23 32.07 -11.56
CA GLY A 253 -0.57 31.80 -12.84
C GLY A 253 -0.08 30.36 -12.97
N GLY A 254 0.13 29.91 -14.20
CA GLY A 254 0.42 28.51 -14.52
C GLY A 254 -0.83 27.74 -14.99
N PRO A 255 -0.66 26.70 -15.82
CA PRO A 255 -1.78 25.94 -16.39
C PRO A 255 -2.43 24.94 -15.42
N SER A 256 -1.73 24.52 -14.35
CA SER A 256 -2.26 23.59 -13.34
C SER A 256 -2.72 24.32 -12.09
N ALA A 257 -3.72 23.79 -11.38
CA ALA A 257 -4.27 24.38 -10.17
C ALA A 257 -4.15 23.39 -9.00
N LEU A 258 -3.53 23.81 -7.89
CA LEU A 258 -3.44 23.03 -6.65
C LEU A 258 -4.23 23.70 -5.53
N THR A 259 -5.21 23.01 -4.99
CA THR A 259 -5.87 23.36 -3.73
C THR A 259 -5.50 22.29 -2.69
N ALA A 260 -4.90 22.68 -1.57
CA ALA A 260 -4.58 21.76 -0.47
C ALA A 260 -4.99 22.35 0.87
N GLN A 261 -5.81 21.62 1.62
CA GLN A 261 -6.42 22.10 2.85
C GLN A 261 -6.29 21.06 3.96
N SER A 262 -5.73 21.45 5.12
CA SER A 262 -5.75 20.63 6.34
C SER A 262 -6.44 21.37 7.48
N SER A 263 -7.40 20.75 8.19
CA SER A 263 -7.99 21.42 9.36
C SER A 263 -7.00 21.41 10.53
N ALA A 264 -6.28 20.31 10.76
CA ALA A 264 -5.17 20.26 11.70
C ALA A 264 -4.01 19.40 11.19
N GLY A 265 -2.86 20.02 10.94
CA GLY A 265 -1.68 19.36 10.39
C GLY A 265 -0.79 20.31 9.57
N GLU A 266 0.09 19.73 8.76
CA GLU A 266 0.98 20.43 7.86
C GLU A 266 0.53 20.29 6.40
N VAL A 267 0.66 21.36 5.62
CA VAL A 267 0.58 21.29 4.15
C VAL A 267 1.95 21.62 3.59
N GLU A 268 2.67 20.61 3.11
CA GLU A 268 3.97 20.75 2.46
C GLU A 268 3.84 20.61 0.94
N VAL A 269 4.44 21.56 0.22
CA VAL A 269 4.49 21.62 -1.24
C VAL A 269 5.94 21.76 -1.69
N ARG A 270 6.42 20.84 -2.53
CA ARG A 270 7.76 20.87 -3.12
C ARG A 270 7.68 20.84 -4.64
N PHE A 271 8.12 21.92 -5.28
CA PHE A 271 8.23 22.02 -6.73
C PHE A 271 9.61 21.61 -7.22
N HIS A 272 9.69 21.12 -8.46
CA HIS A 272 10.93 20.61 -9.04
C HIS A 272 11.66 19.63 -8.09
N SER A 273 10.89 18.80 -7.39
CA SER A 273 11.44 17.90 -6.37
C SER A 273 12.27 16.81 -7.05
N ALA A 274 13.50 16.61 -6.57
CA ALA A 274 14.34 15.49 -6.97
C ALA A 274 13.80 14.13 -6.47
N ASN A 275 12.89 14.16 -5.49
CA ASN A 275 12.23 12.96 -4.96
C ASN A 275 10.96 12.60 -5.74
N ALA A 276 10.46 13.50 -6.60
CA ALA A 276 9.32 13.21 -7.46
C ALA A 276 9.81 12.64 -8.80
N MET A 277 9.19 11.54 -9.26
CA MET A 277 9.41 11.02 -10.60
C MET A 277 8.08 10.76 -11.31
N GLY A 278 8.09 10.87 -12.65
CA GLY A 278 6.96 10.41 -13.46
C GLY A 278 6.92 8.88 -13.54
N ALA A 279 5.74 8.30 -13.76
CA ALA A 279 5.53 6.85 -13.84
C ALA A 279 6.44 6.16 -14.87
N GLU A 280 6.81 6.84 -15.95
CA GLU A 280 7.72 6.32 -16.98
C GLU A 280 9.22 6.36 -16.63
N ASN A 281 9.63 7.12 -15.60
CA ASN A 281 11.04 7.45 -15.32
C ASN A 281 11.56 6.93 -13.97
N ALA A 282 10.78 6.15 -13.23
CA ALA A 282 11.15 5.74 -11.87
C ALA A 282 12.18 4.60 -11.84
N GLY A 283 13.38 4.89 -11.32
CA GLY A 283 14.47 3.95 -11.02
C GLY A 283 14.75 3.73 -9.52
N THR A 284 13.81 4.05 -8.62
CA THR A 284 14.00 4.05 -7.16
C THR A 284 13.38 2.82 -6.47
N ASP A 285 14.12 2.26 -5.51
CA ASP A 285 13.70 1.13 -4.67
C ASP A 285 12.63 1.58 -3.66
N VAL A 286 11.39 1.09 -3.79
CA VAL A 286 10.32 1.35 -2.83
C VAL A 286 9.98 0.08 -2.06
N SER A 287 10.11 0.13 -0.74
CA SER A 287 9.64 -0.93 0.16
C SER A 287 8.12 -1.06 0.06
N TYR A 288 7.65 -2.17 -0.49
CA TYR A 288 6.24 -2.54 -0.54
C TYR A 288 5.73 -2.83 0.89
N ARG A 289 5.02 -1.87 1.48
CA ARG A 289 4.69 -1.82 2.92
C ARG A 289 3.85 -3.01 3.42
N GLU A 290 3.11 -3.69 2.54
CA GLU A 290 2.31 -4.87 2.91
C GLU A 290 3.10 -6.16 3.15
N TYR A 291 4.32 -6.29 2.63
CA TYR A 291 5.12 -7.50 2.87
C TYR A 291 6.17 -7.35 3.99
N ALA A 292 6.24 -6.18 4.62
CA ALA A 292 7.12 -5.94 5.77
C ALA A 292 6.90 -6.91 6.95
N PRO A 293 5.66 -7.29 7.33
CA PRO A 293 5.43 -8.30 8.37
C PRO A 293 5.89 -9.71 7.95
N TYR A 294 6.03 -9.91 6.64
CA TYR A 294 6.49 -11.16 6.05
C TYR A 294 7.98 -11.14 5.71
N GLY A 295 8.72 -10.08 6.06
CA GLY A 295 10.16 -9.95 5.81
C GLY A 295 10.53 -9.75 4.34
N ILE A 296 9.59 -9.38 3.46
CA ILE A 296 9.84 -9.30 2.01
C ILE A 296 9.94 -7.84 1.56
N THR A 297 10.91 -7.57 0.70
CA THR A 297 11.20 -6.27 0.11
C THR A 297 11.35 -6.44 -1.41
N TYR A 298 10.59 -5.72 -2.22
CA TYR A 298 10.87 -5.66 -3.65
C TYR A 298 11.93 -4.60 -3.92
N VAL A 299 13.05 -4.98 -4.53
CA VAL A 299 14.17 -4.08 -4.85
C VAL A 299 14.15 -3.82 -6.36
N LEU A 300 13.58 -2.68 -6.74
CA LEU A 300 13.35 -2.23 -8.11
C LEU A 300 14.64 -2.07 -8.93
N SER A 301 15.72 -1.55 -8.32
CA SER A 301 17.06 -1.42 -8.90
C SER A 301 17.66 -2.76 -9.33
N ARG A 302 17.19 -3.85 -8.70
CA ARG A 302 17.60 -5.23 -8.97
C ARG A 302 16.51 -6.06 -9.65
N ARG A 303 15.34 -5.46 -9.89
CA ARG A 303 14.13 -6.10 -10.44
C ARG A 303 13.82 -7.45 -9.78
N ALA A 304 13.99 -7.56 -8.47
CA ALA A 304 13.88 -8.82 -7.74
C ALA A 304 13.21 -8.62 -6.37
N LEU A 305 12.42 -9.61 -5.95
CA LEU A 305 11.96 -9.70 -4.57
C LEU A 305 13.12 -10.16 -3.69
N TYR A 306 13.13 -9.70 -2.46
CA TYR A 306 14.07 -10.08 -1.42
C TYR A 306 13.28 -10.51 -0.19
N TYR A 307 13.68 -11.56 0.51
CA TYR A 307 13.21 -11.88 1.85
C TYR A 307 14.38 -11.76 2.82
N GLU A 308 14.28 -10.86 3.81
CA GLU A 308 15.30 -10.59 4.83
C GLU A 308 16.72 -10.41 4.22
N GLY A 309 16.79 -9.76 3.05
CA GLY A 309 18.05 -9.50 2.33
C GLY A 309 18.49 -10.54 1.29
N HIS A 310 17.76 -11.65 1.10
CA HIS A 310 18.05 -12.69 0.10
C HIS A 310 17.08 -12.67 -1.11
N PRO A 311 17.55 -12.78 -2.36
CA PRO A 311 16.68 -12.70 -3.54
C PRO A 311 15.74 -13.91 -3.68
N VAL A 312 14.47 -13.65 -4.01
CA VAL A 312 13.40 -14.65 -4.23
C VAL A 312 12.56 -14.26 -5.46
N GLN A 313 11.81 -15.20 -6.03
CA GLN A 313 10.84 -14.97 -7.11
C GLN A 313 9.43 -14.68 -6.58
N GLY A 314 9.11 -15.13 -5.37
CA GLY A 314 7.79 -14.97 -4.78
C GLY A 314 7.70 -15.63 -3.40
N PHE A 315 6.66 -15.29 -2.64
CA PHE A 315 6.31 -15.91 -1.37
C PHE A 315 5.21 -16.93 -1.57
N VAL A 316 5.40 -18.12 -1.02
CA VAL A 316 4.45 -19.23 -1.16
C VAL A 316 3.57 -19.35 0.09
N GLY A 317 4.13 -19.13 1.28
CA GLY A 317 3.35 -19.17 2.53
C GLY A 317 4.19 -19.21 3.80
N ARG A 318 3.51 -19.08 4.95
CA ARG A 318 4.08 -19.17 6.32
C ARG A 318 3.21 -20.04 7.20
N ILE A 319 3.83 -20.97 7.94
CA ILE A 319 3.20 -21.65 9.09
C ILE A 319 4.04 -21.37 10.32
N ALA A 320 3.38 -20.93 11.39
CA ALA A 320 3.96 -20.85 12.72
C ALA A 320 3.28 -21.91 13.60
N SER A 321 4.05 -22.88 14.10
CA SER A 321 3.54 -23.90 15.03
C SER A 321 4.58 -24.16 16.12
N ASN A 322 4.15 -24.25 17.37
CA ASN A 322 4.98 -24.63 18.53
C ASN A 322 6.33 -23.88 18.64
N GLY A 323 6.35 -22.58 18.35
CA GLY A 323 7.56 -21.74 18.42
C GLY A 323 8.54 -21.92 17.25
N SER A 324 8.20 -22.74 16.25
CA SER A 324 8.95 -22.91 15.01
C SER A 324 8.28 -22.13 13.88
N ARG A 325 9.09 -21.41 13.09
CA ARG A 325 8.67 -20.62 11.92
C ARG A 325 9.13 -21.33 10.66
N HIS A 326 8.19 -21.57 9.75
CA HIS A 326 8.48 -22.12 8.43
C HIS A 326 7.93 -21.17 7.38
N ASP A 327 8.82 -20.56 6.61
CA ASP A 327 8.48 -19.70 5.49
C ASP A 327 8.94 -20.34 4.18
N TRP A 328 8.13 -20.26 3.11
CA TRP A 328 8.40 -20.87 1.81
C TRP A 328 8.37 -19.86 0.65
N TYR A 329 9.23 -20.09 -0.34
CA TYR A 329 9.48 -19.14 -1.43
C TYR A 329 9.70 -19.84 -2.77
N LEU A 330 9.62 -19.08 -3.86
CA LEU A 330 10.03 -19.53 -5.19
C LEU A 330 11.44 -19.02 -5.51
N ASN A 331 12.30 -19.86 -6.07
CA ASN A 331 13.66 -19.50 -6.47
C ASN A 331 13.69 -18.68 -7.77
N ARG A 332 14.47 -17.60 -7.79
CA ARG A 332 14.57 -16.63 -8.89
C ARG A 332 15.27 -17.17 -10.14
N ASP A 333 16.22 -18.10 -10.01
CA ASP A 333 17.22 -18.36 -11.06
C ASP A 333 17.02 -19.69 -11.83
N THR A 334 15.82 -20.30 -11.82
CA THR A 334 15.56 -21.56 -12.56
C THR A 334 14.17 -21.65 -13.17
N ASP A 335 14.09 -22.00 -14.47
CA ASP A 335 12.84 -22.24 -15.24
C ASP A 335 12.06 -23.50 -14.79
N SER A 336 12.56 -24.24 -13.80
CA SER A 336 11.94 -25.47 -13.30
C SER A 336 12.08 -25.59 -11.78
N GLY A 337 10.96 -25.34 -11.08
CA GLY A 337 10.61 -25.89 -9.76
C GLY A 337 11.72 -25.96 -8.71
N ILE A 338 11.90 -24.89 -7.95
CA ILE A 338 12.61 -24.97 -6.67
C ILE A 338 11.87 -24.14 -5.63
N PHE A 339 10.98 -24.80 -4.89
CA PHE A 339 10.50 -24.26 -3.63
C PHE A 339 11.68 -24.14 -2.66
N LEU A 340 11.81 -22.99 -2.03
CA LEU A 340 12.81 -22.67 -1.03
C LEU A 340 12.15 -22.60 0.34
N GLN A 341 12.89 -22.93 1.39
CA GLN A 341 12.45 -22.82 2.78
C GLN A 341 13.44 -21.96 3.57
N GLY A 342 12.92 -21.09 4.43
CA GLY A 342 13.75 -20.36 5.39
C GLY A 342 14.36 -21.31 6.42
N ARG A 343 15.67 -21.21 6.64
CA ARG A 343 16.38 -21.89 7.73
C ARG A 343 16.45 -20.97 8.93
N TYR A 344 15.94 -21.42 10.07
CA TYR A 344 15.90 -20.64 11.31
C TYR A 344 16.67 -21.32 12.43
N GLU A 345 17.44 -20.53 13.19
CA GLU A 345 18.05 -20.93 14.46
C GLU A 345 17.52 -20.01 15.57
N ASN A 346 16.91 -20.58 16.61
CA ASN A 346 16.32 -19.83 17.73
C ASN A 346 15.38 -18.69 17.29
N GLY A 347 14.58 -18.92 16.23
CA GLY A 347 13.64 -17.94 15.69
C GLY A 347 14.26 -16.87 14.78
N THR A 348 15.58 -16.87 14.59
CA THR A 348 16.29 -15.97 13.68
C THR A 348 16.57 -16.68 12.36
N LEU A 349 16.31 -16.02 11.23
CA LEU A 349 16.66 -16.57 9.91
C LEU A 349 18.19 -16.58 9.74
N THR A 350 18.75 -17.75 9.42
CA THR A 350 20.19 -17.93 9.18
C THR A 350 20.52 -18.33 7.74
N GLY A 351 19.49 -18.54 6.91
CA GLY A 351 19.68 -18.77 5.48
C GLY A 351 18.40 -19.23 4.79
N ILE A 352 18.53 -19.54 3.50
CA ILE A 352 17.46 -20.10 2.68
C ILE A 352 17.99 -21.39 2.05
N ASP A 353 17.24 -22.48 2.20
CA ASP A 353 17.60 -23.79 1.70
C ASP A 353 16.61 -24.25 0.61
N LYS A 354 17.08 -25.06 -0.33
CA LYS A 354 16.22 -25.72 -1.32
C LYS A 354 15.39 -26.80 -0.62
N MET A 355 14.08 -26.80 -0.86
CA MET A 355 13.22 -27.88 -0.39
C MET A 355 13.51 -29.18 -1.17
N THR A 356 13.45 -30.29 -0.44
CA THR A 356 13.47 -31.64 -1.03
C THR A 356 12.09 -31.98 -1.62
N GLU A 357 12.05 -32.90 -2.60
CA GLU A 357 10.80 -33.40 -3.19
C GLU A 357 9.80 -33.92 -2.14
N ALA A 358 10.31 -34.56 -1.08
CA ALA A 358 9.50 -35.05 0.02
C ALA A 358 8.81 -33.90 0.78
N GLN A 359 9.54 -32.83 1.10
CA GLN A 359 9.00 -31.65 1.76
C GLN A 359 7.99 -30.90 0.87
N ILE A 360 8.26 -30.85 -0.44
CA ILE A 360 7.33 -30.25 -1.41
C ILE A 360 6.03 -31.05 -1.46
N THR A 361 6.13 -32.38 -1.54
CA THR A 361 4.96 -33.28 -1.55
C THR A 361 4.15 -33.16 -0.26
N GLU A 362 4.82 -33.11 0.89
CA GLU A 362 4.18 -33.02 2.20
C GLU A 362 3.37 -31.72 2.35
N ILE A 363 3.91 -30.60 1.89
CA ILE A 363 3.32 -29.27 2.09
C ILE A 363 2.35 -28.91 0.98
N PHE A 364 2.67 -29.24 -0.27
CA PHE A 364 1.93 -28.79 -1.47
C PHE A 364 1.21 -29.93 -2.19
N GLY A 365 1.26 -31.16 -1.69
CA GLY A 365 0.67 -32.33 -2.33
C GLY A 365 1.52 -32.91 -3.46
N ALA A 366 1.25 -34.17 -3.81
CA ALA A 366 2.07 -34.95 -4.74
C ALA A 366 2.08 -34.44 -6.19
N ASP A 367 1.11 -33.62 -6.58
CA ASP A 367 1.03 -33.03 -7.92
C ASP A 367 2.01 -31.86 -8.13
N SER A 368 2.61 -31.36 -7.04
CA SER A 368 3.50 -30.18 -7.04
C SER A 368 4.97 -30.47 -7.36
N VAL A 369 5.32 -31.74 -7.63
CA VAL A 369 6.71 -32.22 -7.84
C VAL A 369 7.02 -32.55 -9.32
N LYS A 370 6.08 -32.33 -10.24
CA LYS A 370 6.23 -32.71 -11.66
C LYS A 370 6.82 -31.64 -12.55
#